data_AF-D3WCM2-F1
#
_entry.id   AF-D3WCM2-F1
#
_cell.length_a   1.000
_cell.length_b   1.000
_cell.length_c   1.000
_cell.angle_alpha   90.00
_cell.angle_beta   90.00
_cell.angle_gamma   90.00
#
_symmetry.space_group_name_H-M   'P 1'
#
loop_
_entity.id
_entity.type
_entity.pdbx_description
1 polymer ?
#
loop_
_entity_poly.entity_id
_entity_poly.type
_entity_poly.pdbx_seq_one_letter_code
_entity_poly.pdbx_strand_id
1 'polypeptide(L)' 'MQYIDCLICLHNSFFSIYSNNYSYFAKLPEAYAFLNQIVDVMPVIPVLFFLLAFLWQAAVSFR' A
#
# COMPACT_ATOMS: atom_id res chain seq x y z
N MET A 1 -6.05 -32.60 6.68
CA MET A 1 -6.14 -31.64 7.79
C MET A 1 -5.05 -30.56 7.72
N GLN A 2 -3.80 -30.85 7.36
CA GLN A 2 -2.72 -29.84 7.27
C GLN A 2 -2.92 -28.67 6.29
N TYR A 3 -3.70 -28.81 5.21
CA TYR A 3 -3.84 -27.75 4.20
C TYR A 3 -4.77 -26.60 4.65
N ILE A 4 -5.77 -26.90 5.49
CA ILE A 4 -6.74 -25.92 5.99
C ILE A 4 -6.08 -25.02 7.04
N ASP A 5 -5.25 -25.59 7.91
CA ASP A 5 -4.48 -24.85 8.92
C ASP A 5 -3.48 -23.88 8.26
N CYS A 6 -2.88 -24.26 7.13
CA CYS A 6 -1.97 -23.40 6.36
C CYS A 6 -2.70 -22.19 5.75
N LEU A 7 -3.91 -22.40 5.19
CA LEU A 7 -4.71 -21.34 4.58
C LEU A 7 -5.15 -20.28 5.62
N ILE A 8 -5.52 -20.73 6.81
CA ILE A 8 -5.93 -19.85 7.92
C ILE A 8 -4.73 -19.04 8.44
N CYS A 9 -3.55 -19.64 8.53
CA CYS A 9 -2.32 -18.94 8.92
C CYS A 9 -1.92 -17.84 7.92
N LEU A 10 -2.07 -18.11 6.62
CA LEU A 10 -1.76 -17.14 5.57
C LEU A 10 -2.78 -15.98 5.56
N HIS A 11 -4.06 -16.29 5.76
CA HIS A 11 -5.11 -15.28 5.91
C HIS A 11 -4.90 -14.39 7.15
N ASN A 12 -4.57 -14.98 8.31
CA ASN A 12 -4.29 -14.22 9.54
C ASN A 12 -3.02 -13.38 9.44
N SER A 13 -1.98 -13.87 8.75
CA SER A 13 -0.75 -13.11 8.53
C SER A 13 -1.00 -11.91 7.61
N PHE A 14 -1.78 -12.10 6.55
CA PHE A 14 -2.18 -11.02 5.64
C PHE A 14 -3.07 -9.99 6.35
N PHE A 15 -4.07 -10.44 7.13
CA PHE A 15 -4.94 -9.56 7.91
C PHE A 15 -4.16 -8.79 8.99
N SER A 16 -3.19 -9.42 9.65
CA SER A 16 -2.30 -8.75 10.62
C SER A 16 -1.43 -7.67 9.96
N ILE A 17 -0.93 -7.91 8.75
CA ILE A 17 -0.19 -6.90 7.98
C ILE A 17 -1.12 -5.76 7.57
N TYR A 18 -2.37 -6.02 7.17
CA TYR A 18 -3.32 -4.94 6.90
C TYR A 18 -3.69 -4.17 8.18
N SER A 19 -3.91 -4.86 9.30
CA SER A 19 -4.35 -4.29 10.58
C SER A 19 -3.29 -3.48 11.31
N ASN A 20 -2.01 -3.85 11.23
CA ASN A 20 -0.94 -3.11 11.92
C ASN A 20 -0.54 -1.81 11.21
N ASN A 21 -1.10 -1.55 10.03
CA ASN A 21 -0.68 -0.50 9.13
C ASN A 21 -1.69 0.66 9.03
N TYR A 22 -2.76 0.67 9.81
CA TYR A 22 -3.69 1.82 9.83
C TYR A 22 -3.19 3.01 10.66
N SER A 23 -1.93 2.99 11.14
CA SER A 23 -1.31 4.11 11.86
C SER A 23 -0.34 4.94 11.00
N TYR A 24 -0.48 4.94 9.66
CA TYR A 24 0.42 5.67 8.76
C TYR A 24 0.31 7.20 8.79
N PHE A 25 -0.35 7.77 9.79
CA PHE A 25 -0.50 9.20 9.89
C PHE A 25 -0.55 9.69 11.33
N ALA A 26 0.65 9.92 11.88
CA ALA A 26 0.77 10.89 12.96
C ALA A 26 0.30 12.26 12.44
N LYS A 27 -0.45 13.01 13.25
CA LYS A 27 -0.79 14.41 12.94
C LYS A 27 0.51 15.15 12.60
N LEU A 28 0.54 15.80 11.44
CA LEU A 28 1.66 16.64 11.08
C LEU A 28 1.81 17.77 12.12
N PRO A 29 3.05 18.21 12.43
CA PRO A 29 3.26 19.40 13.24
C PRO A 29 2.51 20.60 12.65
N GLU A 30 2.07 21.54 13.49
CA GLU A 30 1.18 22.65 13.10
C GLU A 30 1.72 23.49 11.92
N ALA A 31 3.04 23.69 11.82
CA ALA A 31 3.69 24.37 10.70
C ALA A 31 3.49 23.68 9.33
N TYR A 32 3.17 22.39 9.33
CA TYR A 32 2.96 21.58 8.14
C TYR A 32 1.49 21.17 7.94
N ALA A 33 0.56 21.78 8.67
CA ALA A 33 -0.87 21.47 8.54
C ALA A 33 -1.41 21.71 7.12
N PHE A 34 -0.78 22.59 6.33
CA PHE A 34 -1.13 22.79 4.93
C PHE A 34 -0.80 21.58 4.03
N LEU A 35 0.15 20.73 4.44
CA LEU A 35 0.53 19.52 3.70
C LEU A 35 -0.38 18.33 3.98
N ASN A 36 -1.30 18.41 4.95
CA ASN A 36 -2.20 17.32 5.31
C ASN A 36 -2.86 16.69 4.08
N GLN A 37 -3.37 17.52 3.15
CA GLN A 37 -4.00 17.06 1.91
C GLN A 37 -3.07 16.23 1.02
N ILE A 38 -1.78 16.58 0.96
CA ILE A 38 -0.79 15.85 0.16
C ILE A 38 -0.45 14.53 0.84
N VAL A 39 -0.25 14.56 2.16
CA VAL A 39 0.07 13.35 2.89
C VAL A 39 -1.12 12.38 2.79
N ASP A 40 -2.38 12.87 2.76
CA ASP A 40 -3.58 12.03 2.72
C ASP A 40 -3.65 11.22 1.40
N VAL A 41 -3.04 11.75 0.34
CA VAL A 41 -2.92 11.08 -0.97
C VAL A 41 -1.66 10.21 -1.05
N MET A 42 -0.64 10.42 -0.22
CA MET A 42 0.62 9.67 -0.22
C MET A 42 0.48 8.13 -0.19
N PRO A 43 -0.51 7.53 0.51
CA PRO A 43 -0.72 6.08 0.47
C PRO A 43 -1.03 5.51 -0.92
N VAL A 44 -1.41 6.34 -1.90
CA VAL A 44 -1.66 5.92 -3.29
C VAL A 44 -0.39 5.67 -4.09
N ILE A 45 0.77 6.19 -3.65
CA ILE A 45 2.04 6.15 -4.37
C ILE A 45 2.43 4.72 -4.82
N PRO A 46 2.32 3.67 -3.99
CA PRO A 46 2.62 2.30 -4.42
C PRO A 46 1.79 1.83 -5.62
N VAL A 47 0.52 2.23 -5.69
CA VAL A 47 -0.37 1.91 -6.82
C VAL A 47 0.09 2.63 -8.08
N LEU A 48 0.51 3.90 -7.96
CA LEU A 48 1.03 4.66 -9.10
C LEU A 48 2.30 4.03 -9.68
N PHE A 49 3.22 3.52 -8.84
CA PHE A 49 4.40 2.80 -9.31
C PHE A 49 4.07 1.47 -9.99
N PHE A 50 3.07 0.75 -9.48
CA PHE A 50 2.56 -0.45 -10.14
C PHE A 50 1.99 -0.14 -11.54
N LEU A 51 1.18 0.93 -11.66
CA LEU A 51 0.66 1.38 -12.95
C LEU A 51 1.77 1.87 -13.89
N LEU A 52 2.80 2.53 -13.34
CA LEU A 52 3.97 2.98 -14.09
C LEU A 52 4.72 1.81 -14.73
N ALA A 53 4.76 0.63 -14.10
CA ALA A 53 5.36 -0.56 -14.69
C ALA A 53 4.65 -0.98 -15.99
N PHE A 54 3.31 -0.91 -16.03
CA PHE A 54 2.55 -1.17 -17.25
C PHE A 54 2.69 -0.06 -18.28
N LEU A 55 2.71 1.19 -17.85
CA LEU A 55 2.98 2.32 -18.74
C LEU A 55 4.35 2.17 -19.41
N TRP A 56 5.36 1.77 -18.63
CA TRP A 56 6.71 1.53 -19.12
C TRP A 56 6.76 0.37 -20.11
N GLN A 57 6.14 -0.75 -19.77
CA GLN A 57 6.03 -1.89 -20.69
C GLN A 57 5.27 -1.53 -21.97
N ALA A 58 4.20 -0.75 -21.89
CA ALA A 58 3.48 -0.24 -23.06
C ALA A 58 4.35 0.68 -23.91
N ALA A 59 5.19 1.53 -23.29
CA ALA A 59 6.09 2.43 -24.01
C ALA A 59 7.20 1.68 -24.79
N VAL A 60 7.59 0.48 -24.36
CA VAL A 60 8.53 -0.41 -25.07
C VAL A 60 7.84 -1.53 -25.85
N SER A 61 6.53 -1.39 -26.11
CA SER A 61 5.70 -2.31 -26.91
C SER A 61 5.56 -3.74 -26.35
N PHE A 62 5.63 -3.91 -25.02
CA PHE A 62 5.53 -5.21 -24.34
C PHE A 62 6.47 -6.27 -24.95
N ARG A 63 7.69 -5.85 -25.28
CA ARG A 63 8.77 -6.74 -25.73
C ARG A 63 9.44 -7.47 -24.58
#